data_AF-A0A962H4E8-F1
#
_entry.id   AF-A0A962H4E8-F1
#
_cell.length_a   1.000
_cell.length_b   1.000
_cell.length_c   1.000
_cell.angle_alpha   90.00
_cell.angle_beta   90.00
_cell.angle_gamma   90.00
#
_symmetry.space_group_name_H-M   'P 1'
#
loop_
_entity.id
_entity.type
_entity.pdbx_description
1 polymer ?
#
loop_
_entity_poly.entity_id
_entity_poly.type
_entity_poly.pdbx_seq_one_letter_code
_entity_poly.pdbx_strand_id
1 'polypeptide(L)'
;VKKYDEGWYELTKMGVLETSRGLKAGEILLKKVIEDCENNPDVKTLFLLTNKICEAAIHLYEKNGFVHDEMIKQKFSGIYKRSNVYMLYTGKKL
;
A
#
# COMPACT_ATOMS: atom_id res chain seq x y z
N VAL A 1 -3.10 5.27 7.37
CA VAL A 1 -3.53 3.87 7.18
C VAL A 1 -4.79 3.58 7.97
N LYS A 2 -5.57 2.56 7.60
CA LYS A 2 -6.76 2.11 8.32
C LYS A 2 -6.45 0.77 9.02
N LYS A 3 -6.75 0.64 10.31
CA LYS A 3 -6.72 -0.68 10.98
C LYS A 3 -7.85 -1.54 10.41
N TYR A 4 -7.49 -2.69 9.85
CA TYR A 4 -8.44 -3.67 9.34
C TYR A 4 -8.74 -4.75 10.38
N ASP A 5 -7.69 -5.26 11.02
CA ASP A 5 -7.74 -6.29 12.06
C ASP A 5 -6.59 -6.08 13.05
N GLU A 6 -6.49 -6.89 14.09
CA GLU A 6 -5.36 -6.90 15.01
C GLU A 6 -4.04 -7.17 14.28
N GLY A 7 -3.15 -6.19 14.21
CA GLY A 7 -1.90 -6.30 13.45
C GLY A 7 -1.99 -5.92 11.98
N TRP A 8 -3.19 -5.79 11.41
CA TRP A 8 -3.40 -5.61 9.97
C TRP A 8 -3.83 -4.19 9.63
N TYR A 9 -3.05 -3.55 8.75
CA TYR A 9 -3.26 -2.17 8.35
C TYR A 9 -3.30 -2.04 6.83
N GLU A 10 -4.32 -1.33 6.35
CA GLU A 10 -4.52 -1.06 4.93
C GLU A 10 -4.08 0.38 4.59
N LEU A 11 -3.26 0.54 3.56
CA LEU A 11 -3.05 1.82 2.89
C LEU A 11 -4.24 2.09 1.94
N THR A 12 -5.32 2.67 2.49
CA THR A 12 -6.61 2.84 1.79
C THR A 12 -6.64 3.97 0.78
N LYS A 13 -6.02 5.11 1.09
CA LYS A 13 -6.07 6.32 0.26
C LYS A 13 -4.73 7.02 0.26
N MET A 14 -4.25 7.32 -0.93
CA MET A 14 -3.09 8.17 -1.15
C MET A 14 -3.29 8.88 -2.48
N GLY A 15 -3.28 10.21 -2.45
CA GLY A 15 -3.46 11.03 -3.63
C GLY A 15 -2.61 12.29 -3.49
N VAL A 16 -2.12 12.78 -4.62
CA VAL A 16 -1.44 14.07 -4.70
C VAL A 16 -2.21 14.96 -5.65
N LEU A 17 -2.12 16.27 -5.44
CA LEU A 17 -2.66 17.25 -6.36
C LEU A 17 -2.04 17.06 -7.75
N GLU A 18 -2.80 17.37 -8.79
CA GLU A 18 -2.33 17.27 -10.17
C GLU A 18 -1.08 18.10 -10.42
N THR A 19 -1.05 19.32 -9.86
CA THR A 19 0.10 20.23 -9.88
C THR A 19 1.34 19.69 -9.15
N SER A 20 1.19 18.65 -8.34
CA SER A 20 2.28 18.01 -7.59
C SER A 20 2.75 16.68 -8.20
N ARG A 21 2.15 16.25 -9.31
CA ARG A 21 2.62 15.07 -10.05
C ARG A 21 4.00 15.34 -10.66
N GLY A 22 4.84 14.31 -10.78
CA GLY A 22 6.22 14.43 -11.27
C GLY A 22 7.23 14.97 -10.25
N LEU A 23 6.78 15.56 -9.13
CA LEU A 23 7.64 16.12 -8.07
C LEU A 23 8.02 15.11 -6.98
N LYS A 24 7.82 13.81 -7.21
CA LYS A 24 8.03 12.73 -6.23
C LYS A 24 7.20 12.86 -4.93
N ALA A 25 6.21 13.76 -4.87
CA ALA A 25 5.36 13.95 -3.69
C ALA A 25 4.70 12.63 -3.23
N GLY A 26 4.23 11.81 -4.16
CA GLY A 26 3.66 10.49 -3.84
C GLY A 26 4.67 9.53 -3.20
N GLU A 27 5.94 9.56 -3.63
CA GLU A 27 7.00 8.73 -3.05
C GLU A 27 7.36 9.19 -1.64
N ILE A 28 7.39 10.50 -1.40
CA ILE A 28 7.63 11.07 -0.07
C ILE A 28 6.53 10.65 0.90
N LEU A 29 5.26 10.81 0.50
CA LEU A 29 4.12 10.40 1.32
C LEU A 29 4.16 8.90 1.63
N LEU A 30 4.43 8.06 0.62
CA LEU A 30 4.50 6.62 0.79
C LEU A 30 5.61 6.21 1.77
N LYS A 31 6.81 6.78 1.62
CA LYS A 31 7.94 6.49 2.51
C LYS A 31 7.64 6.88 3.96
N LYS A 32 6.98 8.02 4.16
CA LYS A 32 6.59 8.43 5.51
C LYS A 32 5.60 7.45 6.14
N VAL A 33 4.60 7.01 5.37
CA VAL A 33 3.64 6.01 5.86
C VAL A 33 4.32 4.68 6.19
N ILE A 34 5.25 4.23 5.34
CA ILE A 34 6.04 3.01 5.58
C ILE A 34 6.83 3.15 6.88
N GLU A 35 7.59 4.23 7.04
CA GLU A 35 8.38 4.51 8.25
C GLU A 35 7.49 4.50 9.50
N ASP A 36 6.33 5.15 9.45
CA ASP A 36 5.39 5.19 10.58
C ASP A 36 4.84 3.79 10.91
N CYS A 37 4.66 2.93 9.89
CA CYS A 37 4.20 1.55 10.09
C CYS A 37 5.31 0.63 10.62
N GLU A 38 6.53 0.74 10.08
CA GLU A 38 7.70 -0.05 10.53
C GLU A 38 8.07 0.26 11.98
N ASN A 39 7.95 1.53 12.40
CA ASN A 39 8.23 1.96 13.77
C ASN A 39 7.09 1.65 14.76
N ASN A 40 5.95 1.14 14.29
CA ASN A 40 4.82 0.82 15.14
C ASN A 40 4.77 -0.68 15.46
N PRO A 41 5.01 -1.10 16.71
CA PRO A 41 5.02 -2.51 17.08
C PRO A 41 3.66 -3.21 16.91
N ASP A 42 2.56 -2.45 16.86
CA ASP A 42 1.22 -2.99 16.62
C ASP A 42 0.96 -3.32 15.15
N VAL A 43 1.81 -2.86 14.22
CA VAL A 43 1.66 -3.16 12.80
C VAL A 43 2.45 -4.41 12.47
N LYS A 44 1.74 -5.51 12.17
CA LYS A 44 2.32 -6.79 11.75
C LYS A 44 2.22 -7.01 10.24
N THR A 45 1.25 -6.37 9.61
CA THR A 45 0.99 -6.50 8.17
C THR A 45 0.50 -5.16 7.63
N LEU A 46 1.24 -4.63 6.66
CA LEU A 46 0.81 -3.49 5.84
C LEU A 46 0.48 -3.98 4.44
N PHE A 47 -0.72 -3.71 3.96
CA PHE A 47 -1.17 -4.11 2.63
C PHE A 47 -1.94 -2.99 1.93
N LEU A 48 -2.19 -3.16 0.64
CA LEU A 48 -3.04 -2.27 -0.13
C LEU A 48 -3.84 -3.02 -1.19
N LEU A 49 -4.97 -2.42 -1.53
CA LEU A 49 -5.87 -2.88 -2.57
C LEU A 49 -5.97 -1.79 -3.63
N THR A 50 -5.68 -2.11 -4.88
CA THR A 50 -5.70 -1.12 -5.96
C THR A 50 -6.29 -1.71 -7.24
N ASN A 51 -6.38 -0.89 -8.28
CA ASN A 51 -6.83 -1.30 -9.60
C ASN A 51 -5.66 -1.24 -10.59
N LYS A 52 -5.58 -2.22 -11.49
CA LYS A 52 -4.59 -2.31 -12.57
C LYS A 52 -4.48 -1.04 -13.43
N ILE A 53 -5.55 -0.22 -13.54
CA ILE A 53 -5.49 1.07 -14.25
C ILE A 53 -4.54 2.08 -13.58
N CYS A 54 -4.22 1.88 -12.30
CA CYS A 54 -3.33 2.74 -11.53
C CYS A 54 -1.85 2.33 -11.69
N GLU A 55 -1.40 2.10 -12.93
CA GLU A 55 -0.07 1.55 -13.24
C GLU A 55 1.07 2.33 -12.59
N ALA A 56 1.05 3.66 -12.67
CA ALA A 56 2.05 4.52 -12.03
C ALA A 56 2.10 4.36 -10.50
N ALA A 57 0.94 4.13 -9.85
CA ALA A 57 0.89 3.87 -8.42
C ALA A 57 1.41 2.47 -8.09
N ILE A 58 1.06 1.46 -8.89
CA ILE A 58 1.55 0.09 -8.73
C ILE A 58 3.08 0.06 -8.79
N HIS A 59 3.68 0.68 -9.81
CA HIS A 59 5.14 0.79 -9.91
C HIS A 59 5.76 1.57 -8.74
N LEU A 60 5.08 2.61 -8.25
CA LEU A 60 5.54 3.32 -7.05
C LEU A 60 5.54 2.40 -5.83
N TYR A 61 4.50 1.58 -5.63
CA TYR A 61 4.42 0.63 -4.53
C TYR A 61 5.49 -0.46 -4.66
N GLU A 62 5.66 -1.06 -5.84
CA GLU A 62 6.69 -2.06 -6.13
C GLU A 62 8.10 -1.55 -5.81
N LYS A 63 8.44 -0.35 -6.28
CA LYS A 63 9.72 0.30 -6.02
C LYS A 63 9.99 0.50 -4.52
N ASN A 64 8.92 0.65 -3.72
CA ASN A 64 9.02 0.90 -2.28
C ASN A 64 8.74 -0.35 -1.45
N GLY A 65 8.85 -1.55 -2.02
CA GLY A 65 8.84 -2.80 -1.24
C GLY A 65 7.47 -3.45 -1.07
N PHE A 66 6.46 -3.05 -1.84
CA PHE A 66 5.23 -3.83 -1.98
C PHE A 66 5.40 -4.90 -3.07
N VAL A 67 4.80 -6.07 -2.88
CA VAL A 67 4.75 -7.15 -3.87
C VAL A 67 3.33 -7.61 -4.07
N HIS A 68 2.99 -8.07 -5.27
CA HIS A 68 1.71 -8.74 -5.52
C HIS A 68 1.62 -10.00 -4.69
N ASP A 69 0.52 -10.20 -3.97
CA ASP A 69 0.42 -11.25 -2.97
C ASP A 69 -0.93 -11.99 -3.05
N GLU A 70 -0.86 -13.31 -3.22
CA GLU A 70 -2.04 -14.18 -3.36
C GLU A 70 -2.80 -14.37 -2.04
N MET A 71 -2.13 -14.26 -0.88
CA MET A 71 -2.80 -14.33 0.41
C MET A 71 -3.65 -13.08 0.64
N ILE A 72 -3.12 -11.88 0.33
CA ILE A 72 -3.91 -10.64 0.35
C ILE A 72 -5.09 -10.74 -0.62
N LYS A 73 -4.87 -11.28 -1.83
CA LYS A 73 -5.96 -11.49 -2.78
C LYS A 73 -7.04 -12.43 -2.25
N GLN A 74 -6.67 -13.59 -1.71
CA GLN A 74 -7.64 -14.54 -1.14
C GLN A 74 -8.43 -13.92 0.00
N LYS A 75 -7.77 -13.18 0.90
CA LYS A 75 -8.40 -12.58 2.09
C LYS A 75 -9.29 -11.38 1.77
N PHE A 76 -8.94 -10.58 0.77
CA PHE A 76 -9.57 -9.27 0.54
C PHE A 76 -10.28 -9.14 -0.83
N SER A 77 -10.27 -10.19 -1.66
CA SER A 77 -11.02 -10.17 -2.92
C SER A 77 -12.51 -9.91 -2.69
N GLY A 78 -13.09 -9.05 -3.53
CA GLY A 78 -14.51 -8.70 -3.46
C GLY A 78 -14.87 -7.60 -2.45
N ILE A 79 -13.95 -7.17 -1.55
CA ILE A 79 -14.23 -6.08 -0.59
C ILE A 79 -14.52 -4.76 -1.32
N TYR A 80 -13.66 -4.40 -2.28
CA TYR A 80 -13.90 -3.27 -3.16
C TYR A 80 -14.17 -3.77 -4.57
N LYS A 81 -15.38 -3.50 -5.09
CA LYS A 81 -15.82 -3.95 -6.43
C LYS A 81 -14.86 -3.59 -7.57
N ARG A 82 -14.08 -2.53 -7.40
CA ARG A 82 -13.14 -2.02 -8.41
C ARG A 82 -11.70 -2.50 -8.20
N SER A 83 -11.36 -3.16 -7.09
CA SER A 83 -9.98 -3.59 -6.85
C SER A 83 -9.71 -4.92 -7.52
N ASN A 84 -8.57 -5.01 -8.19
CA ASN A 84 -8.10 -6.23 -8.86
C ASN A 84 -6.59 -6.44 -8.77
N VAL A 85 -5.89 -5.63 -7.97
CA VAL A 85 -4.48 -5.77 -7.61
C VAL A 85 -4.38 -5.72 -6.09
N TYR A 86 -3.63 -6.65 -5.52
CA TYR A 86 -3.54 -6.93 -4.09
C TYR A 86 -2.07 -7.03 -3.74
N MET A 87 -1.59 -6.14 -2.86
CA MET A 87 -0.17 -6.06 -2.57
C MET A 87 0.12 -6.08 -1.08
N LEU A 88 1.17 -6.83 -0.71
CA LEU A 88 1.72 -6.91 0.63
C LEU A 88 3.02 -6.10 0.69
N TYR A 89 3.21 -5.33 1.75
CA TYR A 89 4.51 -4.74 2.04
C TYR A 89 5.47 -5.79 2.60
N THR A 90 6.62 -5.96 1.94
CA THR A 90 7.69 -6.89 2.34
C THR A 90 9.03 -6.17 2.51
N GLY A 91 9.01 -4.83 2.66
CA GLY A 91 10.20 -4.05 2.95
C GLY A 91 10.82 -4.42 4.29
N LYS A 92 12.04 -3.91 4.51
CA LYS A 92 13.17 -4.61 5.17
C LYS A 92 12.75 -5.73 6.13
N LYS A 93 13.01 -6.98 5.71
CA LYS A 93 13.34 -8.05 6.65
C LYS A 93 14.39 -7.50 7.62
N LEU A 94 14.02 -7.42 8.90
CA LEU A 94 14.95 -7.33 10.02
C LEU A 94 15.91 -8.52 9.98
#